data_AF-A0A9D1FDW9-F1
#
_entry.id   AF-A0A9D1FDW9-F1
#
_cell.length_a   1.000
_cell.length_b   1.000
_cell.length_c   1.000
_cell.angle_alpha   90.00
_cell.angle_beta   90.00
_cell.angle_gamma   90.00
#
_symmetry.space_group_name_H-M   'P 1'
#
loop_
_entity.id
_entity.type
_entity.pdbx_description
1 polymer ?
#
loop_
_entity_poly.entity_id
_entity_poly.type
_entity_poly.pdbx_seq_one_letter_code
_entity_poly.pdbx_strand_id
1 'polypeptide(L)'
;MNNNYSIDLNTALRLACLEAGLENAALESAKLAGGYWELELSADEMRYDCFVDAESGEVCGLDFYPVPVEEYPAERQEPAGRKAA
;
A
#
# COMPACT_ATOMS: atom_id res chain seq x y z
N MET A 1 9.80 -6.25 -27.81
CA MET A 1 8.65 -6.79 -27.06
C MET A 1 7.74 -5.61 -26.78
N ASN A 2 6.53 -5.60 -27.34
CA ASN A 2 5.52 -4.61 -26.97
C ASN A 2 4.76 -5.19 -25.79
N ASN A 3 5.19 -4.87 -24.57
CA ASN A 3 4.44 -5.26 -23.38
C ASN A 3 3.25 -4.30 -23.25
N ASN A 4 2.17 -4.62 -23.95
CA ASN A 4 0.93 -3.89 -23.87
C ASN A 4 0.14 -4.43 -22.68
N TYR A 5 0.55 -4.04 -21.47
CA TYR A 5 -0.18 -4.40 -20.25
C TYR A 5 -1.59 -3.83 -20.30
N SER A 6 -2.58 -4.63 -19.90
CA SER A 6 -4.01 -4.29 -20.00
C SER A 6 -4.50 -3.50 -18.79
N ILE A 7 -3.86 -3.69 -17.63
CA ILE A 7 -4.24 -3.07 -16.37
C ILE A 7 -3.44 -1.79 -16.16
N ASP A 8 -4.15 -0.67 -16.06
CA ASP A 8 -3.55 0.61 -15.70
C ASP A 8 -3.40 0.75 -14.17
N LEU A 9 -2.61 1.74 -13.74
CA LEU A 9 -2.33 1.97 -12.33
C LEU A 9 -3.61 2.16 -11.49
N ASN A 10 -4.59 2.90 -12.00
CA ASN A 10 -5.83 3.15 -11.26
C ASN A 10 -6.65 1.87 -11.04
N THR A 11 -6.71 0.99 -12.05
CA THR A 11 -7.38 -0.31 -11.92
C THR A 11 -6.63 -1.20 -10.94
N ALA A 12 -5.29 -1.28 -11.02
CA ALA A 12 -4.46 -2.04 -10.09
C ALA A 12 -4.64 -1.55 -8.64
N LEU A 13 -4.61 -0.23 -8.42
CA LEU A 13 -4.83 0.37 -7.10
C LEU A 13 -6.20 0.00 -6.54
N ARG A 14 -7.26 0.07 -7.35
CA ARG A 14 -8.60 -0.31 -6.92
C ARG A 14 -8.69 -1.78 -6.54
N LEU A 15 -8.07 -2.66 -7.32
CA LEU A 15 -8.03 -4.11 -7.04
C LEU A 15 -7.26 -4.40 -5.75
N ALA A 16 -6.12 -3.77 -5.56
CA ALA A 16 -5.33 -3.89 -4.33
C ALA A 16 -6.10 -3.41 -3.08
N CYS A 17 -6.79 -2.25 -3.15
CA CYS A 17 -7.62 -1.78 -2.04
C CYS A 17 -8.77 -2.76 -1.72
N LEU A 18 -9.41 -3.32 -2.75
CA LEU A 18 -10.50 -4.28 -2.57
C LEU A 18 -10.00 -5.57 -1.89
N GLU A 19 -8.85 -6.11 -2.31
CA GLU A 19 -8.26 -7.31 -1.72
C GLU A 19 -7.81 -7.06 -0.27
N ALA A 20 -7.26 -5.88 0.01
CA ALA A 20 -6.85 -5.48 1.35
C ALA A 20 -8.03 -5.10 2.28
N GLY A 21 -9.27 -5.10 1.76
CA GLY A 21 -10.45 -4.70 2.53
C GLY A 21 -10.48 -3.21 2.91
N LEU A 22 -9.81 -2.36 2.12
CA LEU A 22 -9.68 -0.93 2.36
C LEU A 22 -10.73 -0.15 1.57
N GLU A 23 -11.49 0.71 2.24
CA GLU A 23 -12.38 1.66 1.58
C GLU A 23 -11.60 2.77 0.88
N ASN A 24 -10.51 3.23 1.52
CA ASN A 24 -9.58 4.21 0.99
C ASN A 24 -8.16 3.91 1.48
N ALA A 25 -7.17 4.16 0.64
CA ALA A 25 -5.75 4.09 1.00
C ALA A 25 -5.00 5.20 0.26
N ALA A 26 -3.93 5.71 0.85
CA ALA A 26 -2.99 6.57 0.15
C ALA A 26 -1.99 5.69 -0.62
N LEU A 27 -1.68 6.09 -1.85
CA LEU A 27 -0.64 5.45 -2.65
C LEU A 27 0.71 6.07 -2.31
N GLU A 28 1.58 5.31 -1.66
CA GLU A 28 2.94 5.73 -1.30
C GLU A 28 3.90 5.53 -2.47
N SER A 29 3.82 4.36 -3.13
CA SER A 29 4.70 3.99 -4.23
C SER A 29 3.98 3.09 -5.24
N ALA A 30 4.34 3.23 -6.51
CA ALA A 30 3.84 2.38 -7.58
C ALA A 30 4.93 2.11 -8.61
N LYS A 31 5.13 0.83 -8.95
CA LYS A 31 6.12 0.41 -9.94
C LYS A 31 5.59 -0.74 -10.78
N LEU A 32 5.79 -0.65 -12.09
CA LEU A 32 5.48 -1.72 -13.03
C LEU A 32 6.77 -2.49 -13.36
N ALA A 33 6.90 -3.70 -12.83
CA ALA A 33 8.09 -4.52 -13.01
C ALA A 33 7.74 -6.01 -13.02
N GLY A 34 8.46 -6.79 -13.84
CA GLY A 34 8.29 -8.24 -13.87
C GLY A 34 6.90 -8.76 -14.26
N GLY A 35 6.05 -7.93 -14.87
CA GLY A 35 4.65 -8.28 -15.17
C GLY A 35 3.65 -7.91 -14.08
N TYR A 36 4.09 -7.25 -13.01
CA TYR A 36 3.26 -6.88 -11.87
C TYR A 36 3.29 -5.38 -11.64
N TRP A 37 2.14 -4.85 -11.21
CA TRP A 37 2.09 -3.63 -10.42
C TRP A 37 2.48 -3.95 -8.98
N GLU A 38 3.65 -3.46 -8.57
CA GLU A 38 4.12 -3.42 -7.20
C GLU A 38 3.61 -2.11 -6.59
N LEU A 39 2.71 -2.20 -5.61
CA LEU A 39 2.07 -1.04 -4.97
C LEU A 39 2.38 -1.04 -3.48
N GLU A 40 2.77 0.12 -2.96
CA GLU A 40 2.84 0.39 -1.52
C GLU A 40 1.71 1.34 -1.16
N LEU A 41 0.84 0.91 -0.26
CA LEU A 41 -0.31 1.67 0.22
C LEU A 41 -0.19 1.96 1.71
N SER A 42 -0.77 3.06 2.15
CA SER A 42 -0.93 3.35 3.58
C SER A 42 -2.40 3.63 3.91
N ALA A 43 -2.87 3.07 5.01
CA ALA A 43 -4.19 3.35 5.58
C ALA A 43 -4.13 3.22 7.10
N ASP A 44 -4.67 4.22 7.80
CA ASP A 44 -4.63 4.33 9.26
C ASP A 44 -3.20 4.24 9.84
N GLU A 45 -2.89 3.14 10.52
CA GLU A 45 -1.59 2.83 11.15
C GLU A 45 -0.90 1.64 10.46
N MET A 46 -1.31 1.31 9.23
CA MET A 46 -0.83 0.15 8.48
C MET A 46 -0.26 0.56 7.12
N ARG A 47 0.82 -0.11 6.73
CA ARG A 47 1.32 -0.18 5.35
C ARG A 47 0.96 -1.52 4.73
N TYR A 48 0.74 -1.49 3.42
CA TYR A 48 0.36 -2.65 2.62
C TYR A 48 1.27 -2.73 1.40
N ASP A 49 1.85 -3.90 1.17
CA ASP A 49 2.59 -4.21 -0.05
C ASP A 49 1.71 -5.13 -0.91
N CYS A 50 1.35 -4.67 -2.10
CA CYS A 50 0.43 -5.38 -2.99
C CYS A 50 1.09 -5.65 -4.35
N PHE A 51 0.87 -6.86 -4.88
CA PHE A 51 1.34 -7.28 -6.20
C PHE A 51 0.14 -7.66 -7.06
N VAL A 52 -0.14 -6.86 -8.09
CA VAL A 52 -1.25 -7.09 -9.01
C VAL A 52 -0.71 -7.46 -10.38
N ASP A 53 -1.13 -8.58 -10.94
CA ASP A 53 -0.75 -9.00 -12.29
C ASP A 53 -1.22 -7.95 -13.32
N ALA A 54 -0.29 -7.42 -14.11
CA ALA A 54 -0.55 -6.29 -15.00
C ALA A 54 -1.30 -6.68 -16.29
N GLU A 55 -1.51 -7.97 -16.53
CA GLU A 55 -2.28 -8.48 -17.68
C GLU A 55 -3.73 -8.82 -17.28
N SER A 56 -3.91 -9.58 -16.20
CA SER A 56 -5.18 -10.14 -15.75
C SER A 56 -5.87 -9.31 -14.65
N GLY A 57 -5.11 -8.58 -13.84
CA GLY A 57 -5.61 -7.88 -12.65
C GLY A 57 -5.77 -8.79 -11.42
N GLU A 58 -5.28 -10.02 -11.45
CA GLU A 58 -5.26 -10.87 -10.25
C GLU A 58 -4.33 -10.27 -9.18
N VAL A 59 -4.77 -10.23 -7.92
CA VAL A 59 -3.91 -9.84 -6.80
C VAL A 59 -3.14 -11.08 -6.35
N CYS A 60 -1.86 -11.14 -6.72
CA CYS A 60 -1.01 -12.31 -6.50
C CYS A 60 -0.25 -12.27 -5.17
N GLY A 61 -0.21 -11.11 -4.51
CA GLY A 61 0.46 -10.95 -3.23
C GLY A 61 -0.09 -9.75 -2.46
N LEU A 62 -0.27 -9.94 -1.16
CA LEU A 62 -0.69 -8.94 -0.20
C LEU A 62 0.02 -9.23 1.13
N ASP A 63 0.78 -8.27 1.62
CA ASP A 63 1.34 -8.28 2.97
C ASP A 63 1.05 -6.93 3.65
N PHE A 64 1.05 -6.91 4.98
CA PHE A 64 0.77 -5.69 5.74
C PHE A 64 1.55 -5.65 7.05
N TYR A 65 1.95 -4.44 7.43
CA TYR A 65 2.76 -4.20 8.61
C TYR A 65 2.38 -2.86 9.26
N PRO A 66 2.50 -2.74 10.59
CA PRO A 66 2.23 -1.49 11.26
C PRO A 66 3.23 -0.41 10.82
N VAL A 67 2.74 0.82 10.74
CA VAL A 67 3.57 2.01 10.56
C VAL A 67 4.39 2.22 11.85
N PRO A 68 5.72 2.37 11.79
CA PRO A 68 6.54 2.79 12.92
C PRO A 68 6.01 4.06 13.58
N VAL A 69 5.97 4.09 14.91
CA VAL A 69 5.48 5.25 15.71
C VAL A 69 6.25 6.54 15.37
N GLU A 70 7.52 6.43 14.99
CA GLU A 70 8.37 7.55 14.58
C GLU A 70 7.88 8.22 13.29
N GLU A 71 7.12 7.51 12.46
CA GLU A 71 6.53 7.98 11.19
C GLU A 71 5.11 8.53 11.39
N TYR A 72 4.56 8.46 12.61
CA TYR A 72 3.23 9.03 12.88
C TYR A 72 3.24 10.55 12.72
N PRO A 73 2.15 11.16 12.23
CA PRO A 73 2.02 12.60 12.22
C PRO A 73 2.15 13.13 13.66
N ALA A 74 2.82 14.28 13.82
CA ALA A 74 3.21 14.81 15.14
C ALA A 74 2.05 14.97 16.13
N GLU A 75 0.83 15.15 15.63
CA GLU A 75 -0.42 15.21 16.41
C GLU A 75 -0.83 13.87 17.07
N ARG A 76 -0.34 12.73 16.55
CA ARG A 76 -0.59 11.38 17.08
C ARG A 76 0.61 10.81 17.84
N GLN A 77 1.74 11.51 17.86
CA GLN A 77 2.87 11.11 18.70
C GLN A 77 2.50 11.39 20.17
N GLU A 78 2.29 10.33 20.96
CA GLU A 78 2.08 10.49 22.40
C GLU A 78 3.25 11.28 22.99
N PRO A 79 3.00 12.25 23.89
CA PRO A 79 4.08 13.02 24.49
C PRO A 79 5.02 12.04 25.20
N ALA A 80 6.26 11.97 24.70
CA ALA A 80 7.31 11.13 25.26
C ALA A 80 7.48 11.40 26.76
N GLY A 81 6.94 10.51 27.58
CA GLY A 81 7.21 10.38 29.00
C GLY A 81 7.04 11.66 29.83
N ARG A 82 5.84 11.89 30.37
CA ARG A 82 5.76 12.47 31.71
C ARG A 82 6.28 11.40 32.69
N LYS A 83 7.59 11.34 32.89
CA LYS A 83 8.15 10.60 34.03
C LYS A 83 7.60 11.26 35.29
N ALA A 84 6.66 10.59 35.95
CA ALA A 84 6.31 10.87 37.33
C ALA A 84 7.42 10.26 38.21
N ALA A 85 8.36 11.10 38.65
CA ALA A 85 9.11 10.99 39.90
C ALA A 85 10.02 12.22 40.04
#